data_AF-A0A7S1ISN0-F1
#
_entry.id   AF-A0A7S1ISN0-F1
#
_cell.length_a   1.000
_cell.length_b   1.000
_cell.length_c   1.000
_cell.angle_alpha   90.00
_cell.angle_beta   90.00
_cell.angle_gamma   90.00
#
_symmetry.space_group_name_H-M   'P 1'
#
loop_
_entity.id
_entity.type
_entity.pdbx_description
1 polymer ?
#
loop_
_entity_poly.entity_id
_entity_poly.type
_entity_poly.pdbx_seq_one_letter_code
_entity_poly.pdbx_strand_id
1 'polypeptide(L)'
;TLCLGVGPGVIIGVAISFVMLLQGVAAPHSCVLGRLNGDWRDIRRFPEGRPLPKITVMRFDDSLVFANAEYFRDKVESYLRRWEDSRCFVVDCRAVNRVDTTAIHMLEQLAKTLSVRERPVHLVLAYTKGPLGKYMRQLYDDVEVPV
;
A
#
# COMPACT_ATOMS: atom_id res chain seq x y z
N THR A 1 -2.42 7.75 -50.62
CA THR A 1 -1.36 6.98 -49.93
C THR A 1 -1.00 7.48 -48.54
N LEU A 2 -1.53 8.61 -48.02
CA LEU A 2 -1.26 9.05 -46.63
C LEU A 2 -2.04 8.27 -45.55
N CYS A 3 -3.24 7.76 -45.85
CA CYS A 3 -4.11 7.14 -44.84
C CYS A 3 -3.77 5.67 -44.53
N LEU A 4 -2.96 5.00 -45.35
CA LEU A 4 -2.61 3.59 -45.20
C LEU A 4 -1.42 3.33 -44.25
N GLY A 5 -0.76 4.39 -43.75
CA GLY A 5 0.43 4.27 -42.88
C GLY A 5 0.25 4.71 -41.43
N VAL A 6 -0.81 5.47 -41.10
CA VAL A 6 -1.01 6.02 -39.75
C VAL A 6 -1.77 5.05 -38.83
N GLY A 7 -2.64 4.20 -39.38
CA GLY A 7 -3.47 3.26 -38.62
C GLY A 7 -2.67 2.35 -37.67
N PRO A 8 -1.64 1.62 -38.17
CA PRO A 8 -0.82 0.77 -37.30
C PRO A 8 -0.05 1.55 -36.23
N GLY A 9 0.48 2.73 -36.57
CA GLY A 9 1.22 3.58 -35.65
C GLY A 9 0.37 4.09 -34.49
N VAL A 10 -0.87 4.52 -34.77
CA VAL A 10 -1.83 4.95 -33.74
C VAL A 10 -2.21 3.80 -32.83
N ILE A 11 -2.50 2.61 -33.39
CA ILE A 11 -2.88 1.44 -32.59
C ILE A 11 -1.75 1.05 -31.64
N ILE A 12 -0.50 1.03 -32.11
CA ILE A 12 0.67 0.73 -31.27
C ILE A 12 0.82 1.80 -30.18
N GLY A 13 0.68 3.08 -30.52
CA GLY A 13 0.77 4.18 -29.55
C GLY A 13 -0.28 4.08 -28.44
N VAL A 14 -1.53 3.76 -28.79
CA VAL A 14 -2.62 3.54 -27.82
C VAL A 14 -2.32 2.31 -26.95
N ALA A 15 -1.86 1.20 -27.54
CA ALA A 15 -1.54 0.00 -26.79
C ALA A 15 -0.40 0.25 -25.77
N ILE A 16 0.68 0.91 -26.18
CA ILE A 16 1.79 1.27 -25.28
C ILE A 16 1.28 2.19 -24.16
N SER A 17 0.49 3.23 -24.51
CA SER A 17 -0.07 4.16 -23.52
C SER A 17 -0.95 3.42 -22.51
N PHE A 18 -1.77 2.48 -22.97
CA PHE A 18 -2.62 1.67 -22.10
C PHE A 18 -1.79 0.78 -21.16
N VAL A 19 -0.75 0.12 -21.67
CA VAL A 19 0.17 -0.68 -20.84
C VAL A 19 0.86 0.19 -19.79
N MET A 20 1.33 1.39 -20.15
CA MET A 20 1.96 2.32 -19.20
C MET A 20 0.98 2.76 -18.10
N LEU A 21 -0.29 3.01 -18.45
CA LEU A 21 -1.34 3.31 -17.47
C LEU A 21 -1.58 2.14 -16.51
N LEU A 22 -1.67 0.91 -17.05
CA LEU A 22 -1.85 -0.29 -16.23
C LEU A 22 -0.66 -0.52 -15.28
N GLN A 23 0.57 -0.32 -15.76
CA GLN A 23 1.77 -0.42 -14.92
C GLN A 23 1.78 0.61 -13.79
N GLY A 24 1.36 1.84 -14.07
CA GLY A 24 1.24 2.90 -13.04
C GLY A 24 0.28 2.52 -11.92
N VAL A 25 -0.86 1.90 -12.27
CA VAL A 25 -1.86 1.45 -11.29
C VAL A 25 -1.41 0.19 -10.54
N ALA A 26 -0.74 -0.75 -11.23
CA ALA A 26 -0.35 -2.05 -10.68
C ALA A 26 0.82 -1.96 -9.68
N ALA A 27 1.74 -1.02 -9.88
CA ALA A 27 2.95 -0.86 -9.07
C ALA A 27 3.13 0.60 -8.60
N PRO A 28 2.18 1.13 -7.81
CA PRO A 28 2.23 2.52 -7.38
C PRO A 28 3.44 2.77 -6.46
N HIS A 29 3.77 4.04 -6.30
CA HIS A 29 4.86 4.43 -5.43
C HIS A 29 4.53 4.10 -3.96
N SER A 30 5.53 3.55 -3.26
CA SER A 30 5.48 3.36 -1.81
C SER A 30 6.84 3.70 -1.19
N CYS A 31 6.81 4.14 0.06
CA CYS A 31 8.02 4.50 0.80
C CYS A 31 7.89 4.24 2.29
N VAL A 32 9.03 4.06 2.96
CA VAL A 32 9.10 3.99 4.41
C VAL A 32 9.31 5.38 4.97
N LEU A 33 8.57 5.69 6.04
CA LEU A 33 8.56 6.98 6.67
C LEU A 33 9.36 6.97 7.97
N GLY A 34 10.07 8.07 8.21
CA GLY A 34 10.74 8.38 9.47
C GLY A 34 10.24 9.73 9.99
N ARG A 35 10.40 9.94 11.29
CA ARG A 35 9.99 11.19 11.94
C ARG A 35 11.08 12.24 11.81
N LEU A 36 10.73 13.39 11.25
CA LEU A 36 11.61 14.55 11.08
C LEU A 36 10.82 15.83 11.37
N ASN A 37 11.28 16.64 12.32
CA ASN A 37 10.66 17.92 12.69
C ASN A 37 9.15 17.84 12.98
N GLY A 38 8.70 16.75 13.60
CA GLY A 38 7.29 16.50 13.91
C GLY A 38 6.49 15.84 12.79
N ASP A 39 7.01 15.81 11.57
CA ASP A 39 6.37 15.22 10.39
C ASP A 39 6.89 13.82 10.04
N TRP A 40 6.14 13.13 9.19
CA TRP A 40 6.55 11.87 8.55
C TRP A 40 7.13 12.13 7.16
N ARG A 41 8.37 11.70 6.92
CA ARG A 41 9.10 11.94 5.66
C ARG A 41 9.73 10.65 5.14
N ASP A 42 9.83 10.52 3.81
CA ASP A 42 10.50 9.38 3.15
C ASP A 42 11.98 9.36 3.57
N ILE A 43 12.39 8.31 4.28
CA ILE A 43 13.75 8.16 4.81
C ILE A 43 14.81 8.05 3.71
N ARG A 44 14.42 7.68 2.48
CA ARG A 44 15.35 7.63 1.33
C ARG A 44 15.68 9.04 0.83
N ARG A 45 14.74 9.99 0.99
CA ARG A 45 14.91 11.39 0.57
C ARG A 45 15.43 12.27 1.70
N PHE A 46 15.07 11.94 2.94
CA PHE A 46 15.44 12.67 4.15
C PHE A 46 16.05 11.68 5.16
N PRO A 47 17.34 11.35 5.03
CA PRO A 47 18.00 10.35 5.87
C PRO A 47 18.09 10.77 7.35
N GLU A 48 17.88 12.05 7.66
CA GLU A 48 17.76 12.56 9.03
C GLU A 48 16.45 12.11 9.72
N GLY A 49 15.47 11.65 8.93
CA GLY A 49 14.22 11.10 9.43
C GLY A 49 14.44 9.83 10.23
N ARG A 50 14.10 9.87 11.52
CA ARG A 50 14.36 8.74 12.42
C ARG A 50 13.24 7.69 12.30
N PRO A 51 13.55 6.44 11.94
CA PRO A 51 12.57 5.35 12.04
C PRO A 51 12.21 5.12 13.51
N LEU A 52 11.03 4.56 13.76
CA LEU A 52 10.62 4.21 15.11
C LEU A 52 11.11 2.81 15.49
N PRO A 53 11.58 2.61 16.74
CA PRO A 53 11.93 1.27 17.20
C PRO A 53 10.75 0.31 17.08
N LYS A 54 10.96 -0.84 16.43
CA LYS A 54 9.96 -1.91 16.24
C LYS A 54 8.68 -1.50 15.51
N ILE A 55 8.62 -0.31 14.91
CA ILE A 55 7.47 0.17 14.15
C ILE A 55 7.94 0.59 12.76
N THR A 56 7.44 -0.09 11.74
CA THR A 56 7.67 0.28 10.34
C THR A 56 6.45 1.04 9.85
N VAL A 57 6.65 2.25 9.32
CA VAL A 57 5.57 3.06 8.74
C VAL A 57 5.78 3.13 7.23
N MET A 58 4.84 2.58 6.46
CA MET A 58 4.84 2.63 5.00
C MET A 58 3.77 3.60 4.52
N ARG A 59 4.11 4.53 3.64
CA ARG A 59 3.12 5.27 2.86
C ARG A 59 2.88 4.58 1.54
N PHE A 60 1.62 4.40 1.19
CA PHE A 60 1.18 3.87 -0.09
C PHE A 60 0.48 4.98 -0.86
N ASP A 61 1.05 5.41 -1.99
CA ASP A 61 0.67 6.67 -2.66
C ASP A 61 -0.47 6.50 -3.69
N ASP A 62 -1.32 5.47 -3.57
CA ASP A 62 -2.46 5.25 -4.47
C ASP A 62 -3.61 4.49 -3.77
N SER A 63 -4.73 4.30 -4.48
CA SER A 63 -5.83 3.42 -4.10
C SER A 63 -5.39 1.96 -4.08
N LEU A 64 -6.03 1.17 -3.22
CA LEU A 64 -5.75 -0.26 -3.10
C LEU A 64 -6.87 -1.06 -3.79
N VAL A 65 -6.56 -1.67 -4.92
CA VAL A 65 -7.52 -2.37 -5.78
C VAL A 65 -6.98 -3.72 -6.19
N PHE A 66 -7.81 -4.56 -6.80
CA PHE A 66 -7.41 -5.87 -7.34
C PHE A 66 -6.08 -5.82 -8.11
N ALA A 67 -5.91 -4.81 -8.97
CA ALA A 67 -4.73 -4.68 -9.84
C ALA A 67 -3.40 -4.51 -9.09
N ASN A 68 -3.41 -4.04 -7.84
CA ASN A 68 -2.18 -3.76 -7.07
C ASN A 68 -2.16 -4.38 -5.66
N ALA A 69 -3.17 -5.19 -5.32
CA ALA A 69 -3.25 -5.84 -4.02
C ALA A 69 -2.06 -6.79 -3.76
N GLU A 70 -1.65 -7.55 -4.78
CA GLU A 70 -0.47 -8.41 -4.73
C GLU A 70 0.82 -7.61 -4.51
N TYR A 71 1.00 -6.56 -5.31
CA TYR A 71 2.15 -5.66 -5.19
C TYR A 71 2.24 -5.02 -3.80
N PHE A 72 1.10 -4.61 -3.24
CA PHE A 72 1.05 -4.08 -1.88
C PHE A 72 1.55 -5.10 -0.85
N ARG A 73 1.08 -6.35 -0.93
CA ARG A 73 1.52 -7.43 -0.04
C ARG A 73 3.04 -7.65 -0.15
N ASP A 74 3.54 -7.78 -1.38
CA ASP A 74 4.96 -7.97 -1.64
C ASP A 74 5.80 -6.83 -1.06
N LYS A 75 5.30 -5.58 -1.15
CA LYS A 75 5.96 -4.42 -0.55
C LYS A 75 6.02 -4.49 0.96
N VAL A 76 4.90 -4.81 1.61
CA VAL A 76 4.84 -4.98 3.08
C VAL A 76 5.87 -6.03 3.52
N GLU A 77 5.88 -7.19 2.88
CA GLU A 77 6.82 -8.26 3.19
C GLU A 77 8.27 -7.85 2.90
N SER A 78 8.54 -7.17 1.80
CA SER A 78 9.88 -6.68 1.45
C SER A 78 10.42 -5.70 2.50
N TYR A 79 9.56 -4.85 3.04
CA TYR A 79 9.93 -3.95 4.12
C TYR A 79 10.10 -4.70 5.44
N LEU A 80 9.24 -5.66 5.77
CA LEU A 80 9.44 -6.48 6.97
C LEU A 80 10.71 -7.35 6.93
N ARG A 81 11.16 -7.77 5.74
CA ARG A 81 12.49 -8.41 5.57
C ARG A 81 13.65 -7.44 5.80
N ARG A 82 13.45 -6.15 5.50
CA ARG A 82 14.47 -5.12 5.73
C ARG A 82 14.49 -4.61 7.17
N TRP A 83 13.34 -4.61 7.84
CA TRP A 83 13.14 -4.21 9.23
C TRP A 83 12.59 -5.39 10.06
N GLU A 84 13.40 -6.43 10.20
CA GLU A 84 13.01 -7.73 10.79
C GLU A 84 12.55 -7.65 12.25
N ASP A 85 12.97 -6.61 12.98
CA ASP A 85 12.58 -6.37 14.36
C ASP A 85 11.23 -5.63 14.50
N SER A 86 10.58 -5.30 13.38
CA SER A 86 9.27 -4.66 13.38
C SER A 86 8.23 -5.57 14.04
N ARG A 87 7.49 -5.02 15.00
CA ARG A 87 6.35 -5.67 15.68
C ARG A 87 5.02 -5.01 15.33
N CYS A 88 5.06 -3.82 14.75
CA CYS A 88 3.91 -3.12 14.22
C CYS A 88 4.26 -2.58 12.83
N PHE A 89 3.38 -2.85 11.86
CA PHE A 89 3.49 -2.34 10.50
C PHE A 89 2.32 -1.40 10.25
N VAL A 90 2.62 -0.11 10.20
CA VAL A 90 1.63 0.94 9.98
C VAL A 90 1.62 1.30 8.50
N VAL A 91 0.43 1.33 7.91
CA VAL A 91 0.21 1.82 6.56
C VAL A 91 -0.41 3.20 6.67
N ASP A 92 0.28 4.22 6.19
CA ASP A 92 -0.30 5.55 6.01
C ASP A 92 -1.21 5.52 4.77
N CYS A 93 -2.52 5.51 5.01
CA CYS A 93 -3.56 5.43 4.00
C CYS A 93 -4.06 6.82 3.54
N ARG A 94 -3.35 7.93 3.81
CA ARG A 94 -3.79 9.27 3.38
C ARG A 94 -4.01 9.37 1.88
N ALA A 95 -3.28 8.63 1.05
CA ALA A 95 -3.48 8.61 -0.40
C ALA A 95 -4.45 7.50 -0.88
N VAL A 96 -4.82 6.56 -0.01
CA VAL A 96 -5.74 5.47 -0.33
C VAL A 96 -7.18 6.00 -0.34
N ASN A 97 -7.62 6.45 -1.51
CA ASN A 97 -8.96 7.04 -1.69
C ASN A 97 -10.05 5.98 -1.93
N ARG A 98 -9.68 4.86 -2.54
CA ARG A 98 -10.59 3.77 -2.87
C ARG A 98 -9.99 2.45 -2.40
N VAL A 99 -10.89 1.54 -2.02
CA VAL A 99 -10.59 0.14 -1.81
C VAL A 99 -11.72 -0.70 -2.40
N ASP A 100 -11.38 -1.81 -3.05
CA ASP A 100 -12.36 -2.81 -3.51
C ASP A 100 -12.37 -4.05 -2.61
N THR A 101 -13.34 -4.94 -2.85
CA THR A 101 -13.52 -6.15 -2.03
C THR A 101 -12.31 -7.08 -2.07
N THR A 102 -11.63 -7.19 -3.22
CA THR A 102 -10.45 -8.05 -3.32
C THR A 102 -9.28 -7.50 -2.52
N ALA A 103 -9.05 -6.20 -2.56
CA ALA A 103 -8.05 -5.52 -1.73
C ALA A 103 -8.35 -5.69 -0.23
N ILE A 104 -9.62 -5.59 0.17
CA ILE A 104 -10.05 -5.86 1.55
C ILE A 104 -9.68 -7.29 1.97
N HIS A 105 -10.03 -8.28 1.15
CA HIS A 105 -9.71 -9.68 1.46
C HIS A 105 -8.19 -9.93 1.56
N MET A 106 -7.42 -9.31 0.67
CA MET A 106 -5.95 -9.35 0.74
C MET A 106 -5.44 -8.76 2.06
N LEU A 107 -5.98 -7.62 2.52
CA LEU A 107 -5.61 -7.01 3.81
C LEU A 107 -5.93 -7.93 4.99
N GLU A 108 -7.09 -8.59 5.00
CA GLU A 108 -7.46 -9.57 6.04
C GLU A 108 -6.48 -10.74 6.09
N GLN A 109 -6.18 -11.31 4.92
CA GLN A 109 -5.24 -12.42 4.79
C GLN A 109 -3.84 -11.99 5.22
N LEU A 110 -3.39 -10.81 4.81
CA LEU A 110 -2.11 -10.25 5.20
C LEU A 110 -2.03 -10.08 6.73
N ALA A 111 -3.05 -9.49 7.36
CA ALA A 111 -3.10 -9.32 8.80
C ALA A 111 -3.02 -10.66 9.55
N LYS A 112 -3.76 -11.67 9.08
CA LYS A 112 -3.72 -13.05 9.64
C LYS A 112 -2.34 -13.69 9.46
N THR A 113 -1.76 -13.61 8.26
CA THR A 113 -0.43 -14.15 7.99
C THR A 113 0.62 -13.50 8.87
N LEU A 114 0.53 -12.18 9.09
CA LEU A 114 1.47 -11.44 9.94
C LEU A 114 1.32 -11.74 11.43
N SER A 115 0.12 -12.05 11.91
CA SER A 115 -0.13 -12.32 13.34
C SER A 115 0.32 -13.72 13.78
N VAL A 116 0.35 -14.71 12.87
CA VAL A 116 0.72 -16.10 13.19
C VAL A 116 2.19 -16.44 12.94
N ARG A 117 3.02 -15.46 12.53
CA ARG A 117 4.47 -15.67 12.36
C ARG A 117 5.14 -15.94 13.70
N GLU A 118 6.32 -16.56 13.68
CA GLU A 118 7.17 -16.75 14.87
C GLU A 118 7.40 -15.43 15.64
N ARG A 119 7.49 -14.32 14.90
CA ARG A 119 7.50 -12.96 15.43
C ARG A 119 6.25 -12.24 14.91
N PRO A 120 5.16 -12.21 15.69
CA PRO A 120 3.92 -11.57 15.28
C PRO A 120 4.12 -10.09 14.94
N VAL A 121 3.47 -9.64 13.87
CA VAL A 121 3.44 -8.24 13.45
C VAL A 121 2.00 -7.77 13.36
N HIS A 122 1.67 -6.70 14.08
CA HIS A 122 0.35 -6.07 13.97
C HIS A 122 0.29 -5.17 12.74
N LEU A 123 -0.63 -5.44 11.83
CA LEU A 123 -0.93 -4.54 10.71
C LEU A 123 -1.90 -3.46 11.17
N VAL A 124 -1.52 -2.19 11.00
CA VAL A 124 -2.34 -1.03 11.38
C VAL A 124 -2.54 -0.14 10.17
N LEU A 125 -3.78 0.24 9.87
CA LEU A 125 -4.08 1.22 8.82
C LEU A 125 -4.40 2.58 9.46
N ALA A 126 -3.57 3.59 9.17
CA ALA A 126 -3.73 4.94 9.66
C ALA A 126 -4.37 5.84 8.60
N TYR A 127 -5.12 6.86 9.01
CA TYR A 127 -5.77 7.83 8.10
C TYR A 127 -6.72 7.18 7.08
N THR A 128 -7.41 6.11 7.47
CA THR A 128 -8.40 5.46 6.61
C THR A 128 -9.57 6.41 6.34
N LYS A 129 -10.07 6.39 5.10
CA LYS A 129 -11.17 7.24 4.64
C LYS A 129 -12.12 6.47 3.75
N GLY A 130 -13.33 7.03 3.56
CA GLY A 130 -14.31 6.49 2.63
C GLY A 130 -14.64 5.00 2.90
N PRO A 131 -14.64 4.15 1.86
CA PRO A 131 -14.97 2.72 2.01
C PRO A 131 -14.05 1.97 2.98
N LEU A 132 -12.74 2.25 2.98
CA LEU A 132 -11.79 1.58 3.88
C LEU A 132 -12.08 1.91 5.36
N GLY A 133 -12.39 3.17 5.65
CA GLY A 133 -12.74 3.59 7.00
C GLY A 133 -14.10 3.08 7.49
N LYS A 134 -15.03 2.78 6.56
CA LYS A 134 -16.30 2.12 6.90
C LYS A 134 -16.08 0.65 7.24
N TYR A 135 -15.31 -0.04 6.40
CA TYR A 135 -14.95 -1.44 6.61
C TYR A 135 -14.19 -1.65 7.93
N MET A 136 -13.22 -0.78 8.25
CA MET A 136 -12.48 -0.87 9.51
C MET A 136 -13.35 -0.64 10.75
N ARG A 137 -14.39 0.19 10.66
CA ARG A 137 -15.36 0.35 11.75
C ARG A 137 -16.18 -0.91 11.96
N GLN A 138 -16.68 -1.51 10.88
CA GLN A 138 -17.41 -2.77 10.96
C GLN A 138 -16.58 -3.87 11.62
N LEU A 139 -15.31 -4.03 11.21
CA LEU A 139 -14.40 -4.98 11.86
C LEU A 139 -14.19 -4.70 13.35
N TYR A 140 -14.10 -3.44 13.76
CA TYR A 140 -13.95 -3.08 15.17
C TYR A 140 -15.23 -3.36 15.95
N ASP A 141 -16.40 -3.11 15.37
CA ASP A 141 -17.69 -3.39 16.02
C ASP A 141 -17.93 -4.91 16.18
N ASP A 142 -17.40 -5.72 15.25
CA ASP A 142 -17.47 -7.19 15.29
C ASP A 142 -16.43 -7.83 16.25
N VAL A 143 -15.41 -7.08 16.66
CA VAL A 143 -14.38 -7.53 17.60
C VAL A 143 -14.58 -6.75 18.90
N GLU A 144 -15.17 -7.37 19.93
CA GLU A 144 -15.16 -6.81 21.29
C GLU A 144 -13.70 -6.59 21.72
N VAL A 145 -13.21 -5.37 21.53
CA VAL A 145 -11.87 -5.00 21.96
C VAL A 145 -11.93 -4.81 23.47
N PRO A 146 -11.21 -5.60 24.28
CA PRO A 146 -11.13 -5.34 25.70
C PRO A 146 -10.43 -4.00 25.87
N VAL A 147 -11.16 -3.06 26.50
CA VAL A 147 -10.68 -1.73 26.88
C VAL A 147 -9.57 -1.83 27.91
#